data_AF-A0A3B0MJ49-F1
#
_entry.id   AF-A0A3B0MJ49-F1
#
_cell.length_a   1.000
_cell.length_b   1.000
_cell.length_c   1.000
_cell.angle_alpha   90.00
_cell.angle_beta   90.00
_cell.angle_gamma   90.00
#
_symmetry.space_group_name_H-M   'P 1'
#
loop_
_entity.id
_entity.type
_entity.pdbx_description
1 polymer ?
#
loop_
_entity_poly.entity_id
_entity_poly.type
_entity_poly.pdbx_seq_one_letter_code
_entity_poly.pdbx_strand_id
1 'polypeptide(L)'
;MALLTPAKLYQQFLATGDDQFDEVQSKAIARLDIIHHQLLNKTSQLSLKNKIGQLFAKKPHTNREPVQGLYMWGGVGRGKTWLMDLFYQSLPDGRKLRLHFHRFMWRVQNEMIELQGQPDLLEIIADRFKKQTDVLCFDEFFVSDITDAMILATLLKALFARGICLIATSNIYPDALYRNGLQRTRFLPAIEQIKKYCDIINVDAGIDYRLHTLKQAGLYLTPIDEANCNRMDEIFIKLAGKSGVRFPIFEINHRTMPAICNAEGISSIEF
;
A
#
# COMPACT_ATOMS: atom_id res chain seq x y z
N MET A 1 -24.05 0.66 -9.64
CA MET A 1 -23.40 -0.60 -10.06
C MET A 1 -22.89 -1.31 -8.83
N ALA A 2 -23.08 -2.63 -8.71
CA ALA A 2 -22.46 -3.40 -7.64
C ALA A 2 -20.93 -3.42 -7.86
N LEU A 3 -20.15 -3.20 -6.81
CA LEU A 3 -18.69 -3.29 -6.89
C LEU A 3 -18.30 -4.73 -7.25
N LEU A 4 -17.37 -4.86 -8.20
CA LEU A 4 -16.83 -6.14 -8.60
C LEU A 4 -15.84 -6.63 -7.54
N THR A 5 -15.80 -7.94 -7.30
CA THR A 5 -14.85 -8.54 -6.36
C THR A 5 -13.44 -8.57 -6.97
N PRO A 6 -12.37 -8.74 -6.16
CA PRO A 6 -11.01 -8.90 -6.68
C PRO A 6 -10.91 -10.01 -7.74
N ALA A 7 -11.55 -11.16 -7.50
CA ALA A 7 -11.53 -12.26 -8.46
C ALA A 7 -12.21 -11.91 -9.79
N LYS A 8 -13.32 -11.16 -9.76
CA LYS A 8 -14.01 -10.73 -11.00
C LYS A 8 -13.20 -9.70 -11.78
N LEU A 9 -12.58 -8.74 -11.10
CA LEU A 9 -11.70 -7.75 -11.73
C LEU A 9 -10.49 -8.44 -12.39
N TYR A 10 -9.90 -9.40 -11.69
CA TYR A 10 -8.81 -10.23 -12.23
C TYR A 10 -9.24 -11.01 -13.47
N GLN A 11 -10.41 -11.66 -13.45
CA GLN A 11 -10.96 -12.38 -14.60
C GLN A 11 -11.22 -11.48 -15.81
N GLN A 12 -11.73 -10.26 -15.60
CA GLN A 12 -11.93 -9.29 -16.69
C GLN A 12 -10.60 -8.89 -17.33
N PHE A 13 -9.56 -8.68 -16.53
CA PHE A 13 -8.23 -8.38 -17.04
C PHE A 13 -7.66 -9.53 -17.87
N LEU A 14 -7.76 -10.78 -17.39
CA LEU A 14 -7.32 -11.95 -18.17
C LEU A 14 -8.06 -12.08 -19.51
N ALA A 15 -9.33 -11.70 -19.57
CA ALA A 15 -10.13 -11.74 -20.79
C ALA A 15 -9.71 -10.69 -21.84
N THR A 16 -9.00 -9.63 -21.44
CA THR A 16 -8.51 -8.58 -22.37
C THR A 16 -7.25 -8.97 -23.16
N GLY A 17 -6.69 -10.15 -22.91
CA GLY A 17 -5.85 -10.86 -23.89
C GLY A 17 -4.35 -10.62 -23.84
N ASP A 18 -3.81 -10.01 -22.77
CA ASP A 18 -2.41 -9.56 -22.78
C ASP A 18 -1.44 -10.20 -21.77
N ASP A 19 -1.80 -11.25 -21.00
CA ASP A 19 -0.74 -12.06 -20.35
C ASP A 19 -1.12 -13.41 -19.71
N GLN A 20 -0.07 -14.21 -19.55
CA GLN A 20 -0.02 -15.59 -19.06
C GLN A 20 -0.51 -15.76 -17.61
N PHE A 21 -1.21 -16.88 -17.40
CA PHE A 21 -1.70 -17.35 -16.11
C PHE A 21 -0.54 -17.52 -15.10
N ASP A 22 -0.50 -16.68 -14.07
CA ASP A 22 0.44 -16.83 -12.95
C ASP A 22 -0.27 -17.44 -11.74
N GLU A 23 0.06 -18.70 -11.42
CA GLU A 23 -0.48 -19.43 -10.27
C GLU A 23 -0.28 -18.66 -8.95
N VAL A 24 0.82 -17.90 -8.85
CA VAL A 24 1.16 -17.13 -7.66
C VAL A 24 0.22 -15.94 -7.49
N GLN A 25 -0.06 -15.20 -8.57
CA GLN A 25 -1.05 -14.13 -8.56
C GLN A 25 -2.46 -14.66 -8.27
N SER A 26 -2.83 -15.81 -8.84
CA SER A 26 -4.13 -16.44 -8.59
C SER A 26 -4.33 -16.76 -7.11
N LYS A 27 -3.31 -17.29 -6.42
CA LYS A 27 -3.33 -17.53 -4.96
C LYS A 27 -3.53 -16.24 -4.17
N ALA A 28 -2.83 -15.17 -4.54
CA ALA A 28 -2.98 -13.87 -3.90
C ALA A 28 -4.40 -13.30 -4.10
N ILE A 29 -4.93 -13.36 -5.33
CA ILE A 29 -6.30 -12.93 -5.65
C ILE A 29 -7.34 -13.71 -4.88
N ALA A 30 -7.21 -15.05 -4.81
CA ALA A 30 -8.13 -15.89 -4.05
C ALA A 30 -8.16 -15.46 -2.58
N ARG A 31 -7.00 -15.14 -1.99
CA ARG A 31 -6.94 -14.65 -0.62
C ARG A 31 -7.57 -13.27 -0.46
N LEU A 32 -7.27 -12.33 -1.37
CA LEU A 32 -7.87 -10.99 -1.38
C LEU A 32 -9.40 -11.04 -1.52
N ASP A 33 -9.93 -11.97 -2.29
CA ASP A 33 -11.37 -12.18 -2.48
C ASP A 33 -12.05 -12.68 -1.18
N ILE A 34 -11.42 -13.62 -0.46
CA ILE A 34 -11.88 -14.04 0.88
C ILE A 34 -11.90 -12.86 1.85
N ILE A 35 -10.83 -12.05 1.88
CA ILE A 35 -10.74 -10.88 2.75
C ILE A 35 -11.83 -9.86 2.42
N HIS A 36 -12.06 -9.58 1.12
CA HIS A 36 -13.13 -8.71 0.64
C HIS A 36 -14.49 -9.15 1.19
N HIS A 37 -14.84 -10.44 1.07
CA HIS A 37 -16.09 -10.97 1.59
C HIS A 37 -16.20 -10.88 3.12
N GLN A 38 -15.13 -11.18 3.86
CA GLN A 38 -15.10 -11.06 5.31
C GLN A 38 -15.34 -9.60 5.77
N LEU A 39 -14.74 -8.63 5.08
CA LEU A 39 -14.91 -7.20 5.36
C LEU A 39 -16.36 -6.74 5.10
N LEU A 40 -16.95 -7.11 3.95
CA LEU A 40 -18.32 -6.73 3.63
C LEU A 40 -19.36 -7.37 4.57
N ASN A 41 -19.17 -8.64 4.92
CA ASN A 41 -20.04 -9.33 5.87
C ASN A 41 -19.99 -8.66 7.25
N LYS A 42 -18.81 -8.24 7.71
CA LYS A 42 -18.65 -7.51 8.98
C LYS A 42 -19.38 -6.15 8.97
N THR A 43 -19.30 -5.41 7.87
CA THR A 43 -20.00 -4.13 7.69
C THR A 43 -21.52 -4.30 7.69
N SER A 44 -22.04 -5.32 7.00
CA SER A 44 -23.49 -5.59 6.93
C SER A 44 -24.10 -5.91 8.31
N GLN A 45 -23.44 -6.74 9.12
CA GLN A 45 -23.89 -7.10 10.46
C GLN A 45 -23.89 -5.91 11.43
N LEU A 46 -22.95 -4.98 11.26
CA LEU A 46 -22.89 -3.74 12.06
C LEU A 46 -24.07 -2.80 11.74
N SER A 47 -24.44 -2.66 10.47
CA SER A 47 -25.57 -1.82 10.06
C SER A 47 -26.90 -2.34 10.61
N LEU A 48 -27.10 -3.67 10.60
CA LEU A 48 -28.30 -4.31 11.14
C LEU A 48 -28.38 -4.23 12.68
N LYS A 49 -27.28 -4.47 13.39
CA LYS A 49 -27.24 -4.38 14.86
C LYS A 49 -27.40 -2.96 15.37
N ASN A 50 -26.86 -1.95 14.67
CA ASN A 50 -27.01 -0.55 15.07
C ASN A 50 -28.45 -0.04 14.92
N LYS A 51 -29.24 -0.58 13.98
CA LYS A 51 -30.67 -0.24 13.85
C LYS A 51 -31.54 -0.81 14.97
N ILE A 52 -31.15 -1.94 15.56
CA ILE A 52 -31.91 -2.62 16.63
C ILE A 52 -31.42 -2.18 18.03
N GLY A 53 -30.14 -1.82 18.16
CA GLY A 53 -29.49 -1.49 19.44
C GLY A 53 -29.62 -0.04 19.91
N GLN A 54 -30.29 0.85 19.15
CA GLN A 54 -30.43 2.27 19.52
C GLN A 54 -31.36 2.55 20.72
N LEU A 55 -32.12 1.55 21.20
CA LEU A 55 -33.02 1.75 22.34
C LEU A 55 -32.42 1.29 23.69
N PHE A 56 -31.42 0.41 23.72
CA PHE A 56 -30.81 -0.06 24.97
C PHE A 56 -29.40 -0.62 24.73
N ALA A 57 -28.32 0.14 24.96
CA ALA A 57 -27.03 -0.43 25.41
C ALA A 57 -25.94 0.63 25.65
N LYS A 58 -25.33 0.57 26.84
CA LYS A 58 -23.97 1.03 27.14
C LYS A 58 -23.00 0.39 26.12
N LYS A 59 -22.09 1.20 25.54
CA LYS A 59 -21.07 0.78 24.57
C LYS A 59 -20.38 -0.51 25.01
N PRO A 60 -20.61 -1.67 24.36
CA PRO A 60 -19.75 -2.81 24.58
C PRO A 60 -18.43 -2.53 23.86
N HIS A 61 -17.32 -2.56 24.59
CA HIS A 61 -16.01 -2.80 23.99
C HIS A 61 -16.03 -4.22 23.43
N THR A 62 -16.58 -4.40 22.23
CA THR A 62 -16.49 -5.68 21.56
C THR A 62 -15.05 -5.80 21.07
N ASN A 63 -14.24 -6.50 21.85
CA ASN A 63 -12.92 -7.00 21.47
C ASN A 63 -13.14 -7.93 20.27
N ARG A 64 -13.13 -7.36 19.06
CA ARG A 64 -13.39 -8.08 17.82
C ARG A 64 -12.07 -8.21 17.10
N GLU A 65 -11.63 -9.44 16.92
CA GLU A 65 -10.44 -9.71 16.11
C GLU A 65 -10.57 -9.02 14.74
N PRO A 66 -9.49 -8.39 14.26
CA PRO A 66 -9.45 -7.82 12.92
C PRO A 66 -9.71 -8.94 11.89
N VAL A 67 -10.25 -8.55 10.74
CA VAL A 67 -10.17 -9.46 9.58
C VAL A 67 -8.70 -9.68 9.29
N GLN A 68 -8.30 -10.94 9.15
CA GLN A 68 -6.92 -11.28 8.84
C GLN A 68 -6.55 -10.69 7.47
N GLY A 69 -5.52 -9.86 7.47
CA GLY A 69 -5.03 -9.13 6.32
C GLY A 69 -4.10 -9.95 5.42
N LEU A 70 -3.37 -9.26 4.55
CA LEU A 70 -2.45 -9.88 3.60
C LEU A 70 -1.18 -9.04 3.43
N TYR A 71 -0.04 -9.69 3.62
CA TYR A 71 1.28 -9.15 3.33
C TYR A 71 1.85 -9.83 2.08
N MET A 72 1.89 -9.09 0.99
CA MET A 72 2.42 -9.55 -0.30
C MET A 72 3.87 -9.10 -0.43
N TRP A 73 4.79 -10.05 -0.63
CA TRP A 73 6.20 -9.75 -0.83
C TRP A 73 6.76 -10.37 -2.10
N GLY A 74 7.87 -9.85 -2.61
CA GLY A 74 8.53 -10.36 -3.83
C GLY A 74 9.35 -9.28 -4.52
N GLY A 75 10.13 -9.61 -5.56
CA GLY A 75 10.98 -8.64 -6.25
C GLY A 75 10.25 -7.44 -6.88
N VAL A 76 11.01 -6.53 -7.46
CA VAL A 76 10.43 -5.39 -8.19
C VAL A 76 9.70 -5.87 -9.45
N GLY A 77 8.59 -5.20 -9.81
CA GLY A 77 7.88 -5.49 -11.07
C GLY A 77 7.07 -6.79 -11.13
N ARG A 78 6.78 -7.42 -9.99
CA ARG A 78 6.00 -8.67 -9.89
C ARG A 78 4.49 -8.50 -9.78
N GLY A 79 3.95 -7.31 -10.05
CA GLY A 79 2.49 -7.06 -10.01
C GLY A 79 1.87 -6.87 -8.62
N LYS A 80 2.64 -6.78 -7.53
CA LYS A 80 2.11 -6.58 -6.16
C LYS A 80 1.19 -5.36 -6.02
N THR A 81 1.63 -4.21 -6.54
CA THR A 81 0.85 -2.95 -6.51
C THR A 81 -0.43 -3.08 -7.32
N TRP A 82 -0.39 -3.80 -8.43
CA TRP A 82 -1.57 -4.07 -9.24
C TRP A 82 -2.57 -4.99 -8.53
N LEU A 83 -2.11 -6.05 -7.84
CA LEU A 83 -2.99 -6.87 -6.98
C LEU A 83 -3.64 -6.04 -5.86
N MET A 84 -2.87 -5.11 -5.26
CA MET A 84 -3.39 -4.14 -4.31
C MET A 84 -4.44 -3.22 -4.94
N ASP A 85 -4.24 -2.76 -6.18
CA ASP A 85 -5.20 -1.93 -6.92
C ASP A 85 -6.55 -2.65 -7.06
N LEU A 86 -6.54 -3.89 -7.53
CA LEU A 86 -7.74 -4.70 -7.72
C LEU A 86 -8.53 -4.84 -6.41
N PHE A 87 -7.83 -5.13 -5.32
CA PHE A 87 -8.47 -5.23 -4.00
C PHE A 87 -9.03 -3.88 -3.54
N TYR A 88 -8.25 -2.81 -3.62
CA TYR A 88 -8.69 -1.49 -3.16
C TYR A 88 -9.90 -0.95 -3.95
N GLN A 89 -9.94 -1.20 -5.25
CA GLN A 89 -11.06 -0.84 -6.12
C GLN A 89 -12.32 -1.67 -5.82
N SER A 90 -12.17 -2.93 -5.41
CA SER A 90 -13.32 -3.79 -5.06
C SER A 90 -14.06 -3.35 -3.80
N LEU A 91 -13.40 -2.63 -2.89
CA LEU A 91 -13.98 -2.22 -1.62
C LEU A 91 -14.90 -0.99 -1.77
N PRO A 92 -15.99 -0.88 -0.99
CA PRO A 92 -16.80 0.32 -0.90
C PRO A 92 -15.99 1.53 -0.43
N ASP A 93 -16.39 2.70 -0.90
CA ASP A 93 -15.75 3.95 -0.50
C ASP A 93 -16.08 4.32 0.95
N GLY A 94 -15.23 5.16 1.54
CA GLY A 94 -15.46 5.79 2.84
C GLY A 94 -14.85 5.11 4.06
N ARG A 95 -14.45 3.82 3.99
CA ARG A 95 -13.76 3.11 5.10
C ARG A 95 -12.55 2.28 4.66
N LYS A 96 -11.88 2.74 3.61
CA LYS A 96 -10.60 2.23 3.10
C LYS A 96 -9.61 3.38 2.98
N LEU A 97 -8.35 3.14 3.31
CA LEU A 97 -7.28 4.12 3.19
C LEU A 97 -6.06 3.45 2.57
N ARG A 98 -5.51 4.07 1.53
CA ARG A 98 -4.28 3.63 0.86
C ARG A 98 -3.21 4.70 0.89
N LEU A 99 -2.01 4.33 1.31
CA LEU A 99 -0.86 5.22 1.44
C LEU A 99 0.44 4.45 1.16
N HIS A 100 1.45 5.13 0.61
CA HIS A 100 2.82 4.64 0.71
C HIS A 100 3.27 4.64 2.18
N PHE A 101 4.04 3.64 2.59
CA PHE A 101 4.41 3.46 3.99
C PHE A 101 5.15 4.67 4.59
N HIS A 102 6.09 5.27 3.85
CA HIS A 102 6.83 6.45 4.33
C HIS A 102 5.89 7.64 4.61
N ARG A 103 4.87 7.84 3.76
CA ARG A 103 3.89 8.91 3.93
C ARG A 103 2.98 8.67 5.13
N PHE A 104 2.66 7.40 5.41
CA PHE A 104 1.99 7.01 6.63
C PHE A 104 2.83 7.36 7.86
N MET A 105 4.12 6.99 7.88
CA MET A 105 5.01 7.30 9.01
C MET A 105 5.16 8.80 9.23
N TRP A 106 5.34 9.57 8.16
CA TRP A 106 5.39 11.04 8.23
C TRP A 106 4.11 11.63 8.84
N ARG A 107 2.94 11.15 8.42
CA ARG A 107 1.66 11.57 9.02
C ARG A 107 1.60 11.26 10.51
N VAL A 108 2.00 10.05 10.92
CA VAL A 108 2.01 9.64 12.33
C VAL A 108 2.92 10.54 13.15
N GLN A 109 4.14 10.80 12.67
CA GLN A 109 5.09 11.66 13.37
C GLN A 109 4.57 13.09 13.52
N ASN A 110 3.95 13.66 12.49
CA ASN A 110 3.31 14.98 12.60
C ASN A 110 2.16 14.99 13.62
N GLU A 111 1.28 13.98 13.61
CA GLU A 111 0.22 13.87 14.62
C GLU A 111 0.79 13.72 16.04
N MET A 112 1.94 13.06 16.21
CA MET A 112 2.64 12.96 17.50
C MET A 112 3.18 14.32 17.98
N ILE A 113 3.68 15.15 17.07
CA ILE A 113 4.14 16.52 17.39
C ILE A 113 2.95 17.38 17.85
N GLU A 114 1.81 17.31 17.16
CA GLU A 114 0.60 18.04 17.53
C GLU A 114 0.04 17.62 18.90
N LEU A 115 0.19 16.34 19.25
CA LEU A 115 -0.32 15.77 20.49
C LEU A 115 0.71 15.79 21.63
N GLN A 116 1.87 16.44 21.44
CA GLN A 116 2.97 16.42 22.40
C GLN A 116 2.49 16.78 23.82
N GLY A 117 2.91 15.96 24.80
CA GLY A 117 2.52 16.12 26.20
C GLY A 117 1.27 15.34 26.61
N GLN A 118 0.54 14.72 25.66
CA GLN A 118 -0.54 13.79 26.01
C GLN A 118 0.01 12.38 26.30
N PRO A 119 -0.53 11.66 27.30
CA PRO A 119 -0.23 10.26 27.49
C PRO A 119 -0.79 9.43 26.33
N ASP A 120 -0.17 8.28 26.06
CA ASP A 120 -0.68 7.28 25.10
C ASP A 120 -0.96 7.80 23.68
N LEU A 121 -0.10 8.69 23.17
CA LEU A 121 -0.22 9.32 21.85
C LEU A 121 -0.61 8.36 20.71
N LEU A 122 0.03 7.18 20.68
CA LEU A 122 -0.20 6.19 19.63
C LEU A 122 -1.58 5.52 19.73
N GLU A 123 -2.16 5.44 20.92
CA GLU A 123 -3.54 4.99 21.10
C GLU A 123 -4.52 6.02 20.54
N ILE A 124 -4.29 7.32 20.82
CA ILE A 124 -5.10 8.42 20.29
C ILE A 124 -5.02 8.46 18.76
N ILE A 125 -3.82 8.32 18.19
CA ILE A 125 -3.60 8.26 16.74
C ILE A 125 -4.31 7.03 16.15
N ALA A 126 -4.22 5.86 16.79
CA ALA A 126 -4.93 4.67 16.34
C ALA A 126 -6.46 4.86 16.38
N ASP A 127 -7.01 5.58 17.38
CA ASP A 127 -8.42 5.96 17.43
C ASP A 127 -8.81 6.88 16.27
N ARG A 128 -7.96 7.85 15.92
CA ARG A 128 -8.17 8.73 14.75
C ARG A 128 -8.18 7.92 13.46
N PHE A 129 -7.23 7.02 13.26
CA PHE A 129 -7.23 6.11 12.11
C PHE A 129 -8.48 5.23 12.07
N LYS A 130 -8.90 4.67 13.20
CA LYS A 130 -10.10 3.83 13.25
C LYS A 130 -11.37 4.60 12.92
N LYS A 131 -11.48 5.88 13.31
CA LYS A 131 -12.61 6.72 12.88
C LYS A 131 -12.65 6.86 11.36
N GLN A 132 -11.47 7.01 10.73
CA GLN A 132 -11.33 7.21 9.29
C GLN A 132 -11.49 5.92 8.47
N THR A 133 -10.93 4.79 8.91
CA THR A 133 -10.83 3.59 8.08
C THR A 133 -10.95 2.29 8.87
N ASP A 134 -11.41 1.23 8.19
CA ASP A 134 -11.36 -0.15 8.67
C ASP A 134 -10.30 -0.98 7.94
N VAL A 135 -9.85 -0.52 6.77
CA VAL A 135 -8.88 -1.21 5.92
C VAL A 135 -7.74 -0.25 5.60
N LEU A 136 -6.53 -0.67 5.91
CA LEU A 136 -5.30 0.08 5.63
C LEU A 136 -4.52 -0.67 4.56
N CYS A 137 -4.27 -0.01 3.44
CA CYS A 137 -3.51 -0.53 2.32
C CYS A 137 -2.16 0.20 2.27
N PHE A 138 -1.09 -0.50 2.60
CA PHE A 138 0.27 0.04 2.51
C PHE A 138 0.96 -0.42 1.24
N ASP A 139 1.32 0.55 0.42
CA ASP A 139 2.28 0.32 -0.65
C ASP A 139 3.71 0.53 -0.18
N GLU A 140 4.61 -0.30 -0.68
CA GLU A 140 6.05 -0.20 -0.46
C GLU A 140 6.41 -0.19 1.04
N PHE A 141 5.88 -1.16 1.79
CA PHE A 141 6.17 -1.33 3.19
C PHE A 141 7.66 -1.62 3.41
N PHE A 142 8.40 -0.62 3.88
CA PHE A 142 9.84 -0.68 4.09
C PHE A 142 10.23 0.17 5.30
N VAL A 143 11.04 -0.40 6.20
CA VAL A 143 11.49 0.26 7.43
C VAL A 143 13.01 0.30 7.45
N SER A 144 13.57 1.50 7.47
CA SER A 144 15.01 1.75 7.56
C SER A 144 15.45 2.56 8.77
N ASP A 145 14.56 3.36 9.36
CA ASP A 145 14.87 4.24 10.49
C ASP A 145 14.46 3.65 11.84
N ILE A 146 15.25 3.92 12.89
CA ILE A 146 14.97 3.44 14.25
C ILE A 146 13.71 4.07 14.85
N THR A 147 13.46 5.35 14.57
CA THR A 147 12.30 6.09 15.08
C THR A 147 11.03 5.45 14.55
N ASP A 148 11.00 5.19 13.24
CA ASP A 148 9.88 4.53 12.59
C ASP A 148 9.67 3.11 13.10
N ALA A 149 10.76 2.35 13.27
CA ALA A 149 10.69 0.99 13.79
C ALA A 149 10.07 0.96 15.21
N MET A 150 10.46 1.87 16.09
CA MET A 150 9.94 1.94 17.46
C MET A 150 8.46 2.37 17.50
N ILE A 151 8.07 3.35 16.69
CA ILE A 151 6.68 3.81 16.60
C ILE A 151 5.79 2.69 16.06
N LEU A 152 6.23 2.02 15.00
CA LEU A 152 5.43 1.07 14.25
C LEU A 152 5.02 -0.15 15.07
N ALA A 153 5.91 -0.66 15.92
CA ALA A 153 5.62 -1.83 16.76
C ALA A 153 4.41 -1.59 17.68
N THR A 154 4.38 -0.43 18.34
CA THR A 154 3.30 -0.04 19.24
C THR A 154 2.04 0.35 18.47
N LEU A 155 2.19 1.10 17.37
CA LEU A 155 1.06 1.56 16.59
C LEU A 155 0.31 0.41 15.89
N LEU A 156 1.01 -0.56 15.29
CA LEU A 156 0.37 -1.73 14.67
C LEU A 156 -0.46 -2.51 15.69
N LYS A 157 0.08 -2.71 16.91
CA LYS A 157 -0.67 -3.34 18.01
C LYS A 157 -1.98 -2.59 18.28
N ALA A 158 -1.91 -1.27 18.40
CA ALA A 158 -3.08 -0.42 18.66
C ALA A 158 -4.10 -0.41 17.51
N LEU A 159 -3.63 -0.42 16.25
CA LEU A 159 -4.48 -0.49 15.06
C LEU A 159 -5.21 -1.84 14.97
N PHE A 160 -4.50 -2.95 15.18
CA PHE A 160 -5.08 -4.30 15.15
C PHE A 160 -6.07 -4.52 16.30
N ALA A 161 -5.79 -3.99 17.50
CA ALA A 161 -6.73 -4.01 18.63
C ALA A 161 -8.06 -3.30 18.31
N ARG A 162 -8.04 -2.31 17.41
CA ARG A 162 -9.23 -1.61 16.89
C ARG A 162 -9.89 -2.32 15.71
N GLY A 163 -9.43 -3.52 15.37
CA GLY A 163 -9.98 -4.35 14.32
C GLY A 163 -9.70 -3.81 12.90
N ILE A 164 -8.66 -3.00 12.72
CA ILE A 164 -8.22 -2.54 11.39
C ILE A 164 -7.57 -3.72 10.67
N CYS A 165 -7.99 -3.95 9.42
CA CYS A 165 -7.40 -4.93 8.52
C CYS A 165 -6.23 -4.29 7.75
N LEU A 166 -5.09 -4.97 7.65
CA LEU A 166 -3.92 -4.50 6.93
C LEU A 166 -3.71 -5.30 5.64
N ILE A 167 -3.64 -4.62 4.51
CA ILE A 167 -3.04 -5.15 3.28
C ILE A 167 -1.74 -4.42 3.05
N ALA A 168 -0.66 -5.11 2.74
CA ALA A 168 0.65 -4.51 2.52
C ALA A 168 1.36 -5.13 1.31
N THR A 169 2.08 -4.32 0.54
CA THR A 169 3.04 -4.76 -0.47
C THR A 169 4.47 -4.42 -0.04
N SER A 170 5.42 -5.32 -0.25
CA SER A 170 6.84 -5.07 0.05
C SER A 170 7.78 -5.83 -0.88
N ASN A 171 9.03 -5.37 -0.97
CA ASN A 171 10.11 -6.14 -1.59
C ASN A 171 10.86 -7.02 -0.57
N ILE A 172 10.47 -6.97 0.71
CA ILE A 172 11.18 -7.61 1.81
C ILE A 172 10.23 -8.55 2.54
N TYR A 173 10.68 -9.79 2.78
CA TYR A 173 9.96 -10.72 3.63
C TYR A 173 9.90 -10.19 5.08
N PRO A 174 8.82 -10.38 5.86
CA PRO A 174 8.67 -9.76 7.18
C PRO A 174 9.87 -9.96 8.13
N ASP A 175 10.48 -11.15 8.17
CA ASP A 175 11.64 -11.41 9.05
C ASP A 175 12.92 -10.67 8.64
N ALA A 176 12.96 -10.15 7.41
CA ALA A 176 14.04 -9.34 6.90
C ALA A 176 13.76 -7.83 6.99
N LEU A 177 12.57 -7.40 7.40
CA LEU A 177 12.25 -5.99 7.62
C LEU A 177 13.15 -5.42 8.70
N TYR A 178 13.76 -4.25 8.47
CA TYR A 178 14.69 -3.58 9.40
C TYR A 178 15.90 -4.44 9.82
N ARG A 179 16.31 -5.39 8.96
CA ARG A 179 17.45 -6.29 9.23
C ARG A 179 18.71 -5.45 9.50
N ASN A 180 19.46 -5.85 10.52
CA ASN A 180 20.65 -5.13 11.01
C ASN A 180 20.40 -3.70 11.50
N GLY A 181 19.14 -3.28 11.64
CA GLY A 181 18.79 -1.98 12.20
C GLY A 181 19.19 -1.86 13.67
N LEU A 182 19.47 -0.63 14.11
CA LEU A 182 19.82 -0.32 15.49
C LEU A 182 18.66 -0.75 16.42
N GLN A 183 18.99 -1.48 17.50
CA GLN A 183 18.02 -2.04 18.44
C GLN A 183 16.91 -2.91 17.81
N ARG A 184 17.22 -3.67 16.74
CA ARG A 184 16.30 -4.58 16.03
C ARG A 184 15.37 -5.39 16.94
N THR A 185 15.83 -5.86 18.10
CA THR A 185 15.01 -6.61 19.07
C THR A 185 13.71 -5.88 19.43
N ARG A 186 13.72 -4.53 19.49
CA ARG A 186 12.54 -3.70 19.75
C ARG A 186 11.55 -3.66 18.59
N PHE A 187 11.99 -3.99 17.37
CA PHE A 187 11.14 -4.07 16.18
C PHE A 187 10.53 -5.47 15.97
N LEU A 188 11.11 -6.53 16.56
CA LEU A 188 10.56 -7.88 16.45
C LEU A 188 9.06 -7.97 16.80
N PRO A 189 8.53 -7.27 17.83
CA PRO A 189 7.10 -7.23 18.08
C PRO A 189 6.27 -6.76 16.87
N ALA A 190 6.75 -5.81 16.06
CA ALA A 190 6.06 -5.38 14.84
C ALA A 190 5.95 -6.53 13.83
N ILE A 191 7.04 -7.28 13.63
CA ILE A 191 7.09 -8.44 12.73
C ILE A 191 6.10 -9.51 13.20
N GLU A 192 6.07 -9.80 14.51
CA GLU A 192 5.13 -10.75 15.09
C GLU A 192 3.67 -10.31 14.89
N GLN A 193 3.37 -9.02 15.01
CA GLN A 193 2.02 -8.52 14.74
C GLN A 193 1.64 -8.65 13.27
N ILE A 194 2.56 -8.37 12.34
CA ILE A 194 2.32 -8.57 10.91
C ILE A 194 2.00 -10.04 10.63
N LYS A 195 2.82 -10.97 11.13
CA LYS A 195 2.61 -12.41 10.96
C LYS A 195 1.34 -12.93 11.63
N LYS A 196 0.97 -12.36 12.77
CA LYS A 196 -0.25 -12.73 13.50
C LYS A 196 -1.51 -12.32 12.76
N TYR A 197 -1.52 -11.11 12.19
CA TYR A 197 -2.73 -10.51 11.63
C TYR A 197 -2.77 -10.49 10.12
N CYS A 198 -1.73 -10.96 9.41
CA CYS A 198 -1.70 -11.05 7.96
C CYS A 198 -1.24 -12.44 7.54
N ASP A 199 -1.83 -12.96 6.46
CA ASP A 199 -1.16 -14.04 5.73
C ASP A 199 0.02 -13.47 4.94
N ILE A 200 1.08 -14.27 4.81
CA ILE A 200 2.29 -13.86 4.09
C ILE A 200 2.35 -14.63 2.78
N ILE A 201 2.21 -13.92 1.65
CA ILE A 201 2.25 -14.53 0.30
C ILE A 201 3.43 -13.94 -0.47
N ASN A 202 4.27 -14.83 -1.01
CA ASN A 202 5.25 -14.45 -2.02
C ASN A 202 4.53 -14.32 -3.36
N VAL A 203 4.68 -13.18 -4.03
CA VAL A 203 4.11 -12.86 -5.35
C VAL A 203 5.19 -12.88 -6.45
N ASP A 204 6.38 -13.41 -6.16
CA ASP A 204 7.47 -13.52 -7.13
C ASP A 204 7.35 -14.81 -7.96
N ALA A 205 6.86 -14.70 -9.19
CA ALA A 205 6.89 -15.76 -10.20
C ALA A 205 8.13 -15.68 -11.13
N GLY A 206 9.10 -14.80 -10.83
CA GLY A 206 10.30 -14.60 -11.64
C GLY A 206 10.12 -13.67 -12.86
N ILE A 207 8.88 -13.36 -13.25
CA ILE A 207 8.56 -12.49 -14.39
C ILE A 207 8.50 -11.02 -13.91
N ASP A 208 9.26 -10.11 -14.52
CA ASP A 208 9.12 -8.66 -14.29
C ASP A 208 8.27 -8.09 -15.43
N TYR A 209 7.01 -7.80 -15.12
CA TYR A 209 6.04 -7.32 -16.10
C TYR A 209 6.37 -5.93 -16.65
N ARG A 210 7.19 -5.12 -15.95
CA ARG A 210 7.64 -3.81 -16.44
C ARG A 210 8.72 -3.95 -17.51
N LEU A 211 9.55 -5.01 -17.42
CA LEU A 211 10.64 -5.22 -18.37
C LEU A 211 10.14 -5.57 -19.78
N HIS A 212 8.90 -6.05 -19.94
CA HIS A 212 8.35 -6.31 -21.27
C HIS A 212 8.21 -5.01 -22.08
N THR A 213 7.74 -3.93 -21.44
CA THR A 213 7.65 -2.59 -22.04
C THR A 213 9.02 -1.92 -22.21
N LEU A 214 9.93 -2.09 -21.24
CA LEU A 214 11.22 -1.38 -21.19
C LEU A 214 12.33 -2.02 -22.03
N LYS A 215 12.29 -3.33 -22.30
CA LYS A 215 13.32 -4.02 -23.11
C LYS A 215 13.45 -3.48 -24.54
N GLN A 216 12.42 -2.82 -25.07
CA GLN A 216 12.42 -2.26 -26.42
C GLN A 216 13.11 -0.88 -26.52
N ALA A 217 13.39 -0.21 -25.39
CA ALA A 217 13.71 1.23 -25.41
C ALA A 217 15.20 1.58 -25.50
N GLY A 218 16.13 0.69 -25.15
CA GLY A 218 17.55 1.06 -25.00
C GLY A 218 17.75 2.05 -23.85
N LEU A 219 17.64 1.54 -22.62
CA LEU A 219 17.45 2.32 -21.38
C LEU A 219 18.66 3.17 -20.92
N TYR A 220 19.79 3.05 -21.60
CA TYR A 220 20.99 3.82 -21.31
C TYR A 220 21.51 4.41 -22.61
N LEU A 221 21.46 5.74 -22.70
CA LEU A 221 21.86 6.49 -23.88
C LEU A 221 23.16 7.24 -23.58
N THR A 222 24.14 7.08 -24.45
CA THR A 222 25.45 7.71 -24.34
C THR A 222 26.05 7.87 -25.75
N PRO A 223 26.78 8.96 -26.03
CA PRO A 223 27.08 10.12 -25.17
C PRO A 223 25.89 11.09 -25.03
N ILE A 224 26.04 12.15 -24.22
CA ILE A 224 25.06 13.24 -24.17
C ILE A 224 25.18 14.03 -25.48
N ASP A 225 24.32 13.71 -26.45
CA ASP A 225 24.21 14.37 -27.74
C ASP A 225 22.74 14.65 -28.09
N GLU A 226 22.52 15.45 -29.13
CA GLU A 226 21.18 15.86 -29.55
C GLU A 226 20.30 14.66 -29.94
N ALA A 227 20.89 13.64 -30.58
CA ALA A 227 20.17 12.43 -30.97
C ALA A 227 19.64 11.65 -29.76
N ASN A 228 20.47 11.49 -28.73
CA ASN A 228 20.11 10.81 -27.49
C ASN A 228 19.13 11.63 -26.64
N CYS A 229 19.25 12.97 -26.62
CA CYS A 229 18.25 13.84 -25.98
C CYS A 229 16.87 13.69 -26.63
N ASN A 230 16.79 13.71 -27.96
CA ASN A 230 15.54 13.51 -28.70
C ASN A 230 14.96 12.11 -28.43
N ARG A 231 15.81 11.08 -28.43
CA ARG A 231 15.39 9.71 -28.10
C ARG A 231 14.87 9.59 -26.66
N MET A 232 15.44 10.32 -25.71
CA MET A 232 14.96 10.34 -24.33
C MET A 232 13.59 11.01 -24.20
N ASP A 233 13.34 12.09 -24.95
CA ASP A 233 12.02 12.73 -25.06
C ASP A 233 10.98 11.77 -25.71
N GLU A 234 11.36 11.01 -26.74
CA GLU A 234 10.48 9.99 -27.34
C GLU A 234 10.13 8.87 -26.34
N ILE A 235 11.12 8.38 -25.59
CA ILE A 235 10.90 7.37 -24.54
C ILE A 235 9.95 7.93 -23.48
N PHE A 236 10.14 9.19 -23.05
CA PHE A 236 9.26 9.83 -22.09
C PHE A 236 7.80 9.86 -22.60
N ILE A 237 7.56 10.30 -23.84
CA ILE A 237 6.21 10.36 -24.42
C ILE A 237 5.60 8.96 -24.53
N LYS A 238 6.37 7.96 -24.95
CA LYS A 238 5.90 6.56 -25.02
C LYS A 238 5.50 6.03 -23.66
N LEU A 239 6.28 6.30 -22.62
CA LEU A 239 5.98 5.87 -21.25
C LEU A 239 4.78 6.62 -20.67
N ALA A 240 4.70 7.93 -20.90
CA ALA A 240 3.64 8.78 -20.36
C ALA A 240 2.32 8.71 -21.15
N GLY A 241 2.34 8.17 -22.36
CA GLY A 241 1.20 8.11 -23.27
C GLY A 241 0.77 9.44 -23.87
N LYS A 242 1.42 10.56 -23.48
CA LYS A 242 1.14 11.93 -23.97
C LYS A 242 2.31 12.87 -23.74
N SER A 243 2.27 14.03 -24.39
CA SER A 243 3.19 15.14 -24.10
C SER A 243 2.97 15.67 -22.68
N GLY A 244 4.06 15.92 -21.96
CA GLY A 244 4.01 16.42 -20.59
C GLY A 244 4.15 17.94 -20.46
N VAL A 245 3.88 18.41 -19.25
CA VAL A 245 4.14 19.80 -18.84
C VAL A 245 5.65 19.96 -18.71
N ARG A 246 6.23 20.93 -19.41
CA ARG A 246 7.67 21.25 -19.32
C ARG A 246 7.93 22.11 -18.07
N PHE A 247 9.07 21.86 -17.42
CA PHE A 247 9.57 22.63 -16.28
C PHE A 247 8.63 22.79 -15.05
N PRO A 248 7.89 21.76 -14.61
CA PRO A 248 7.12 21.87 -13.38
C PRO A 248 8.06 21.93 -12.17
N ILE A 249 7.64 22.67 -11.14
CA ILE A 249 8.32 22.72 -9.85
C ILE A 249 7.50 21.91 -8.85
N PHE A 250 8.10 20.85 -8.32
CA PHE A 250 7.51 20.08 -7.24
C PHE A 250 7.96 20.62 -5.89
N GLU A 251 7.09 20.55 -4.88
CA GLU A 251 7.48 20.72 -3.49
C GLU A 251 7.51 19.33 -2.83
N ILE A 252 8.71 18.89 -2.43
CA ILE A 252 8.94 17.60 -1.77
C ILE A 252 9.61 17.87 -0.44
N ASN A 253 8.91 17.57 0.67
CA ASN A 253 9.41 17.77 2.04
C ASN A 253 9.96 19.20 2.27
N HIS A 254 9.18 20.22 1.87
CA HIS A 254 9.53 21.65 1.96
C HIS A 254 10.75 22.07 1.11
N ARG A 255 11.15 21.24 0.15
CA ARG A 255 12.18 21.58 -0.83
C ARG A 255 11.55 21.66 -2.21
N THR A 256 11.97 22.65 -2.99
CA THR A 256 11.59 22.75 -4.39
C THR A 256 12.47 21.81 -5.21
N MET A 257 11.87 21.05 -6.12
CA MET A 257 12.55 20.18 -7.06
C MET A 257 12.02 20.48 -8.47
N PRO A 258 12.78 21.20 -9.30
CA PRO A 258 12.42 21.38 -10.70
C PRO A 258 12.53 20.06 -11.43
N ALA A 259 11.62 19.80 -12.36
CA ALA A 259 11.70 18.68 -13.29
C ALA A 259 11.77 19.19 -14.72
N ILE A 260 12.32 18.41 -15.64
CA ILE A 260 12.39 18.75 -17.07
C ILE A 260 10.98 18.64 -17.69
N CYS A 261 10.27 17.55 -17.37
CA CYS A 261 8.93 17.30 -17.89
C CYS A 261 8.13 16.38 -16.97
N ASN A 262 6.80 16.51 -16.92
CA ASN A 262 5.90 15.63 -16.18
C ASN A 262 4.60 15.31 -16.93
N ALA A 263 4.19 14.04 -16.91
CA ALA A 263 2.89 13.57 -17.38
C ALA A 263 2.52 12.23 -16.71
N GLU A 264 1.24 12.09 -16.30
CA GLU A 264 0.65 10.81 -15.83
C GLU A 264 1.54 10.02 -14.85
N GLY A 265 2.11 10.71 -13.85
CA GLY A 265 2.96 10.06 -12.83
C GLY A 265 4.38 9.73 -13.28
N ILE A 266 4.78 10.12 -14.49
CA ILE A 266 6.15 10.02 -14.99
C ILE A 266 6.79 11.40 -15.01
N SER A 267 8.00 11.50 -14.47
CA SER A 267 8.80 12.74 -14.44
C SER A 267 10.17 12.50 -15.07
N SER A 268 10.58 13.40 -15.96
CA SER A 268 11.95 13.53 -16.42
C SER A 268 12.65 14.56 -15.53
N ILE A 269 13.78 14.19 -14.93
CA ILE A 269 14.51 15.00 -13.95
C ILE A 269 16.01 14.93 -14.23
N GLU A 270 16.71 16.00 -13.87
CA GLU A 270 18.18 16.08 -13.86
C GLU A 270 18.66 15.96 -12.41
N PHE A 271 19.75 15.21 -12.18
CA PHE A 271 20.34 14.99 -10.86
C PHE A 271 21.70 15.65 -10.74
#